data_AF-A0A258KPK2-F1
#
_entry.id   AF-A0A258KPK2-F1
#
_cell.length_a   1.000
_cell.length_b   1.000
_cell.length_c   1.000
_cell.angle_alpha   90.00
_cell.angle_beta   90.00
_cell.angle_gamma   90.00
#
_symmetry.space_group_name_H-M   'P 1'
#
loop_
_entity.id
_entity.type
_entity.pdbx_description
1 polymer ?
#
loop_
_entity_poly.entity_id
_entity_poly.type
_entity_poly.pdbx_seq_one_letter_code
_entity_poly.pdbx_strand_id
1 'polypeptide(L)'
;MNRKNMDMLAGRLRQLGFSEDIQYRLLANVCFAPAHFEIEHQMLVGADRCKFSVHCVRGDQDLYDAIYFIACLRKLPETPSDLSGIDASMHKIDWQALYQGKEGLVLGDPVQDTYIIADLLQEAINFDKDGLVRYKHWSGTSLEEMVPNLGYLKTQFEISQRF
;
A
#
# COMPACT_ATOMS: atom_id res chain seq x y z
N MET A 1 -16.77 19.54 13.68
CA MET A 1 -16.55 18.09 13.54
C MET A 1 -17.69 17.33 14.21
N ASN A 2 -18.45 16.54 13.45
CA ASN A 2 -19.57 15.76 13.98
C ASN A 2 -19.08 14.36 14.43
N ARG A 3 -18.91 14.18 15.75
CA ARG A 3 -18.37 12.94 16.32
C ARG A 3 -19.23 11.71 16.01
N LYS A 4 -20.56 11.85 16.03
CA LYS A 4 -21.49 10.75 15.70
C LYS A 4 -21.34 10.28 14.25
N ASN A 5 -21.17 11.21 13.32
CA ASN A 5 -20.93 10.89 11.91
C ASN A 5 -19.60 10.13 11.72
N MET A 6 -18.54 10.55 12.42
CA MET A 6 -17.26 9.82 12.41
C MET A 6 -17.37 8.42 13.00
N ASP A 7 -18.05 8.25 14.13
CA ASP A 7 -18.24 6.95 14.78
C ASP A 7 -19.02 5.99 13.87
N MET A 8 -20.05 6.50 13.18
CA MET A 8 -20.81 5.73 12.19
C MET A 8 -19.95 5.33 10.99
N LEU A 9 -19.20 6.27 10.41
CA LEU A 9 -18.34 6.01 9.26
C LEU A 9 -17.24 5.00 9.61
N ALA A 10 -16.58 5.17 10.75
CA ALA A 10 -15.62 4.20 11.27
C ALA A 10 -16.26 2.82 11.47
N GLY A 11 -17.48 2.75 12.02
CA GLY A 11 -18.23 1.50 12.17
C GLY A 11 -18.44 0.76 10.84
N ARG A 12 -18.82 1.47 9.77
CA ARG A 12 -18.98 0.87 8.43
C ARG A 12 -17.63 0.42 7.86
N LEU A 13 -16.57 1.21 8.00
CA LEU A 13 -15.24 0.84 7.51
C LEU A 13 -14.70 -0.39 8.24
N ARG A 14 -14.93 -0.54 9.55
CA ARG A 14 -14.57 -1.76 10.28
C ARG A 14 -15.30 -2.99 9.74
N GLN A 15 -16.57 -2.86 9.35
CA GLN A 15 -17.31 -3.96 8.70
C GLN A 15 -16.71 -4.37 7.35
N LEU A 16 -15.99 -3.46 6.68
CA LEU A 16 -15.24 -3.74 5.45
C LEU A 16 -13.83 -4.32 5.71
N GLY A 17 -13.44 -4.53 6.98
CA GLY A 17 -12.16 -5.12 7.36
C GLY A 17 -11.10 -4.12 7.82
N PHE A 18 -11.41 -2.82 7.88
CA PHE A 18 -10.46 -1.83 8.41
C PHE A 18 -10.18 -2.08 9.90
N SER A 19 -8.93 -1.86 10.30
CA SER A 19 -8.46 -1.98 11.66
C SER A 19 -9.05 -0.91 12.60
N GLU A 20 -8.98 -1.17 13.91
CA GLU A 20 -9.57 -0.29 14.94
C GLU A 20 -9.02 1.15 14.96
N ASP A 21 -7.81 1.35 14.45
CA ASP A 21 -7.17 2.66 14.33
C ASP A 21 -7.80 3.55 13.25
N ILE A 22 -8.75 3.04 12.46
CA ILE A 22 -9.47 3.80 11.43
C ILE A 22 -10.13 5.08 11.98
N GLN A 23 -10.55 5.06 13.25
CA GLN A 23 -11.07 6.25 13.91
C GLN A 23 -10.04 7.39 13.90
N TYR A 24 -8.79 7.11 14.27
CA TYR A 24 -7.73 8.12 14.30
C TYR A 24 -7.37 8.61 12.89
N ARG A 25 -7.33 7.69 11.92
CA ARG A 25 -7.06 8.00 10.52
C ARG A 25 -8.12 8.90 9.90
N LEU A 26 -9.40 8.63 10.18
CA LEU A 26 -10.52 9.49 9.80
C LEU A 26 -10.38 10.87 10.42
N LEU A 27 -10.14 10.94 11.73
CA LEU A 27 -9.98 12.20 12.46
C LEU A 27 -8.84 13.05 11.87
N ALA A 28 -7.69 12.44 11.57
CA ALA A 28 -6.56 13.14 10.96
C ALA A 28 -6.93 13.80 9.62
N ASN A 29 -7.72 13.14 8.79
CA ASN A 29 -8.18 13.68 7.51
C ASN A 29 -9.20 14.81 7.69
N VAL A 30 -10.20 14.63 8.55
CA VAL A 30 -11.29 15.61 8.70
C VAL A 30 -10.91 16.86 9.47
N CYS A 31 -9.82 16.85 10.24
CA CYS A 31 -9.33 18.02 10.99
C CYS A 31 -9.07 19.24 10.10
N PHE A 32 -8.73 19.04 8.82
CA PHE A 32 -8.50 20.13 7.86
C PHE A 32 -9.74 20.46 7.03
N ALA A 33 -10.89 19.87 7.37
CA ALA A 33 -12.16 20.05 6.68
C ALA A 33 -12.04 19.94 5.13
N PRO A 34 -11.38 18.90 4.58
CA PRO A 34 -11.25 18.74 3.14
C PRO A 34 -12.62 18.45 2.51
N ALA A 35 -12.80 18.82 1.24
CA ALA A 35 -14.02 18.49 0.48
C ALA A 35 -14.13 16.97 0.23
N HIS A 36 -12.99 16.29 0.07
CA HIS A 36 -12.89 14.84 -0.08
C HIS A 36 -11.53 14.35 0.42
N PHE A 37 -11.44 13.07 0.74
CA PHE A 37 -10.18 12.39 1.03
C PHE A 37 -10.29 10.89 0.71
N GLU A 38 -9.15 10.22 0.59
CA GLU A 38 -9.09 8.77 0.41
C GLU A 38 -8.49 8.10 1.64
N ILE A 39 -9.04 6.94 2.00
CA ILE A 39 -8.42 6.07 3.00
C ILE A 39 -8.16 4.72 2.37
N GLU A 40 -6.91 4.31 2.45
CA GLU A 40 -6.46 3.02 1.97
C GLU A 40 -6.44 1.96 3.06
N HIS A 41 -6.72 0.72 2.70
CA HIS A 41 -6.50 -0.44 3.55
C HIS A 41 -5.92 -1.58 2.72
N GLN A 42 -4.98 -2.31 3.30
CA GLN A 42 -4.40 -3.49 2.68
C GLN A 42 -4.59 -4.69 3.60
N MET A 43 -4.98 -5.82 3.01
CA MET A 43 -5.12 -7.08 3.72
C MET A 43 -4.67 -8.26 2.84
N LEU A 44 -4.41 -9.39 3.48
CA LEU A 44 -4.13 -10.64 2.79
C LEU A 44 -5.42 -11.42 2.55
N VAL A 45 -5.57 -11.96 1.35
CA VAL A 45 -6.64 -12.90 0.96
C VAL A 45 -5.95 -14.17 0.48
N GLY A 46 -5.79 -15.15 1.38
CA GLY A 46 -4.91 -16.29 1.14
C GLY A 46 -3.45 -15.82 1.04
N ALA A 47 -2.81 -16.08 -0.10
CA ALA A 47 -1.46 -15.59 -0.41
C ALA A 47 -1.46 -14.23 -1.13
N ASP A 48 -2.63 -13.75 -1.55
CA ASP A 48 -2.75 -12.56 -2.39
C ASP A 48 -2.96 -11.30 -1.55
N ARG A 49 -2.67 -10.14 -2.14
CA ARG A 49 -2.82 -8.85 -1.48
C ARG A 49 -4.03 -8.13 -2.04
N CYS A 50 -4.97 -7.75 -1.17
CA CYS A 50 -6.10 -6.92 -1.54
C CYS A 50 -5.89 -5.50 -1.01
N LYS A 51 -5.99 -4.51 -1.90
CA LYS A 51 -5.98 -3.09 -1.56
C LYS A 51 -7.37 -2.51 -1.76
N PHE A 52 -7.87 -1.84 -0.73
CA PHE A 52 -9.08 -1.02 -0.77
C PHE A 52 -8.67 0.44 -0.76
N SER A 53 -9.21 1.26 -1.65
CA SER A 53 -9.22 2.72 -1.52
C SER A 53 -10.67 3.17 -1.40
N VAL A 54 -11.01 3.79 -0.27
CA VAL A 54 -12.36 4.31 0.00
C VAL A 54 -12.35 5.81 -0.18
N HIS A 55 -13.20 6.29 -1.07
CA HIS A 55 -13.35 7.71 -1.36
C HIS A 55 -14.43 8.31 -0.46
N CYS A 56 -14.02 9.22 0.43
CA CYS A 56 -14.91 9.92 1.34
C CYS A 56 -15.15 11.35 0.86
N VAL A 57 -16.40 11.82 0.90
CA VAL A 57 -16.78 13.18 0.47
C VAL A 57 -17.55 13.88 1.58
N ARG A 58 -17.28 15.18 1.75
CA ARG A 58 -18.07 16.05 2.62
C ARG A 58 -19.32 16.51 1.89
N GLY A 59 -20.49 16.16 2.42
CA GLY A 59 -21.78 16.65 1.94
C GLY A 59 -22.14 18.04 2.47
N ASP A 60 -23.29 18.54 2.05
CA ASP A 60 -23.77 19.91 2.33
C ASP A 60 -24.02 20.22 3.81
N GLN A 61 -24.15 19.18 4.65
CA GLN A 61 -24.35 19.29 6.10
C GLN A 61 -23.04 19.17 6.90
N ASP A 62 -21.88 19.32 6.25
CA ASP A 62 -20.56 19.08 6.83
C ASP A 62 -20.38 17.67 7.40
N LEU A 63 -21.13 16.71 6.86
CA LEU A 63 -21.03 15.29 7.19
C LEU A 63 -20.21 14.59 6.11
N TYR A 64 -19.31 13.71 6.52
CA TYR A 64 -18.58 12.87 5.58
C TYR A 64 -19.31 11.55 5.37
N ASP A 65 -19.28 11.07 4.13
CA ASP A 65 -19.75 9.74 3.78
C ASP A 65 -18.78 9.06 2.81
N ALA A 66 -18.76 7.73 2.82
CA ALA A 66 -18.03 6.94 1.85
C ALA A 66 -18.90 6.76 0.60
N ILE A 67 -18.45 7.29 -0.54
CA ILE A 67 -19.26 7.34 -1.77
C ILE A 67 -19.05 6.12 -2.64
N TYR A 68 -17.80 5.71 -2.81
CA TYR A 68 -17.43 4.52 -3.56
C TYR A 68 -16.13 3.96 -3.00
N PHE A 69 -15.83 2.72 -3.34
CA PHE A 69 -14.53 2.15 -3.09
C PHE A 69 -13.99 1.42 -4.31
N ILE A 70 -12.66 1.36 -4.39
CA ILE A 70 -11.93 0.58 -5.37
C ILE A 70 -11.25 -0.55 -4.61
N ALA A 71 -11.58 -1.78 -4.96
CA ALA A 71 -10.89 -2.96 -4.49
C ALA A 71 -9.98 -3.48 -5.62
N CYS A 72 -8.70 -3.63 -5.34
CA CYS A 72 -7.73 -4.27 -6.23
C CYS A 72 -7.17 -5.51 -5.55
N LEU A 73 -7.50 -6.69 -6.09
CA LEU A 73 -6.88 -7.94 -5.72
C LEU A 73 -5.66 -8.15 -6.61
N ARG A 74 -4.48 -8.28 -5.98
CA ARG A 74 -3.22 -8.56 -6.64
C ARG A 74 -2.72 -9.95 -6.27
N LYS A 75 -2.56 -10.78 -7.29
CA LYS A 75 -1.92 -12.08 -7.17
C LYS A 75 -0.40 -11.94 -7.11
N LEU A 76 0.24 -12.69 -6.22
CA LEU A 76 1.70 -12.76 -6.21
C LEU A 76 2.20 -13.59 -7.41
N PRO A 77 3.09 -13.06 -8.26
CA PRO A 77 3.66 -13.84 -9.35
C PRO A 77 4.58 -14.94 -8.80
N GLU A 78 4.61 -16.08 -9.47
CA GLU A 78 5.67 -17.06 -9.26
C GLU A 78 6.96 -16.55 -9.90
N THR A 79 8.03 -16.46 -9.11
CA THR A 79 9.33 -16.01 -9.59
C THR A 79 10.16 -17.20 -10.09
N PRO A 80 10.94 -17.03 -11.17
CA PRO A 80 11.69 -18.12 -11.80
C PRO A 80 12.91 -18.62 -10.99
N SER A 81 13.13 -18.11 -9.79
CA SER A 81 14.24 -18.47 -8.91
C SER A 81 13.78 -18.42 -7.45
N ASP A 82 14.44 -19.19 -6.58
CA ASP A 82 14.25 -19.09 -5.13
C ASP A 82 14.86 -17.77 -4.65
N LEU A 83 13.99 -16.90 -4.14
CA LEU A 83 14.35 -15.56 -3.65
C LEU A 83 14.25 -15.47 -2.13
N SER A 84 14.21 -16.59 -1.40
CA SER A 84 13.97 -16.60 0.05
C SER A 84 14.86 -15.63 0.85
N GLY A 85 16.14 -15.49 0.48
CA GLY A 85 17.06 -14.51 1.08
C GLY A 85 16.70 -13.05 0.77
N ILE A 86 16.35 -12.75 -0.47
CA ILE A 86 15.90 -11.41 -0.92
C ILE A 86 14.55 -11.08 -0.29
N ASP A 87 13.62 -12.04 -0.28
CA ASP A 87 12.30 -11.93 0.34
C ASP A 87 12.42 -11.53 1.81
N ALA A 88 13.29 -12.20 2.58
CA ALA A 88 13.50 -11.90 3.99
C ALA A 88 14.09 -10.50 4.22
N SER A 89 14.97 -10.03 3.34
CA SER A 89 15.60 -8.71 3.44
C SER A 89 14.64 -7.59 3.01
N MET A 90 13.88 -7.79 1.93
CA MET A 90 12.88 -6.83 1.43
C MET A 90 11.78 -6.53 2.44
N HIS A 91 11.41 -7.49 3.31
CA HIS A 91 10.41 -7.29 4.37
C HIS A 91 10.89 -6.44 5.55
N LYS A 92 12.20 -6.21 5.68
CA LYS A 92 12.77 -5.42 6.78
C LYS A 92 12.83 -3.91 6.45
N ILE A 93 12.52 -3.54 5.22
CA ILE A 93 12.64 -2.17 4.72
C ILE A 93 11.25 -1.55 4.64
N ASP A 94 11.09 -0.42 5.30
CA ASP A 94 9.99 0.51 5.07
C ASP A 94 10.30 1.34 3.82
N TRP A 95 9.83 0.85 2.67
CA TRP A 95 10.00 1.49 1.36
C TRP A 95 9.37 2.88 1.28
N GLN A 96 8.31 3.13 2.05
CA GLN A 96 7.64 4.43 2.06
C GLN A 96 8.49 5.46 2.80
N ALA A 97 9.03 5.10 3.96
CA ALA A 97 9.96 5.93 4.69
C ALA A 97 11.24 6.19 3.88
N LEU A 98 11.79 5.14 3.26
CA LEU A 98 12.99 5.23 2.41
C LEU A 98 12.78 6.21 1.24
N TYR A 99 11.66 6.11 0.51
CA TYR A 99 11.35 7.00 -0.61
C TYR A 99 11.21 8.47 -0.17
N GLN A 100 10.69 8.70 1.04
CA GLN A 100 10.57 10.04 1.64
C GLN A 100 11.88 10.58 2.21
N GLY A 101 12.99 9.86 2.09
CA GLY A 101 14.27 10.24 2.69
C GLY A 101 14.27 10.19 4.22
N LYS A 102 13.34 9.44 4.82
CA LYS A 102 13.30 9.14 6.25
C LYS A 102 14.03 7.82 6.50
N GLU A 103 14.46 7.59 7.75
CA GLU A 103 15.01 6.29 8.16
C GLU A 103 13.98 5.18 7.87
N GLY A 104 14.20 4.45 6.77
CA GLY A 104 13.34 3.36 6.30
C GLY A 104 13.83 1.98 6.73
N LEU A 105 14.88 1.92 7.54
CA LEU A 105 15.38 0.71 8.17
C LEU A 105 15.21 0.83 9.68
N VAL A 106 14.68 -0.20 10.32
CA VAL A 106 14.59 -0.30 11.79
C VAL A 106 15.93 -0.78 12.39
N LEU A 107 17.06 -0.59 11.69
CA LEU A 107 18.33 -1.25 12.01
C LEU A 107 19.56 -0.34 11.75
N GLY A 108 19.95 0.50 12.70
CA GLY A 108 21.36 0.94 12.82
C GLY A 108 21.80 2.19 12.04
N ASP A 109 23.10 2.21 11.69
CA ASP A 109 23.87 3.38 11.22
C ASP A 109 23.53 3.76 9.75
N PRO A 110 23.02 5.00 9.48
CA PRO A 110 22.41 5.38 8.20
C PRO A 110 23.26 5.19 6.93
N VAL A 111 24.60 5.23 7.07
CA VAL A 111 25.51 5.15 5.91
C VAL A 111 25.74 3.71 5.46
N GLN A 112 25.88 2.77 6.40
CA GLN A 112 26.02 1.34 6.05
C GLN A 112 24.72 0.78 5.45
N ASP A 113 23.60 1.26 5.97
CA ASP A 113 22.25 0.92 5.53
C ASP A 113 21.99 1.23 4.06
N THR A 114 22.54 2.34 3.55
CA THR A 114 22.34 2.77 2.16
C THR A 114 23.01 1.82 1.16
N TYR A 115 24.23 1.35 1.45
CA TYR A 115 24.93 0.40 0.58
C TYR A 115 24.28 -0.98 0.61
N ILE A 116 23.82 -1.44 1.77
CA ILE A 116 23.10 -2.71 1.91
C ILE A 116 21.79 -2.68 1.09
N ILE A 117 21.06 -1.57 1.13
CA ILE A 117 19.86 -1.41 0.30
C ILE A 117 20.22 -1.40 -1.18
N ALA A 118 21.26 -0.67 -1.59
CA ALA A 118 21.68 -0.62 -2.98
C ALA A 118 22.08 -2.01 -3.51
N ASP A 119 22.82 -2.78 -2.72
CA ASP A 119 23.21 -4.15 -3.06
C ASP A 119 22.00 -5.08 -3.17
N LEU A 120 21.04 -4.98 -2.24
CA LEU A 120 19.79 -5.74 -2.28
C LEU A 120 18.95 -5.39 -3.52
N LEU A 121 18.86 -4.11 -3.88
CA LEU A 121 18.16 -3.66 -5.08
C LEU A 121 18.84 -4.23 -6.34
N GLN A 122 20.17 -4.19 -6.39
CA GLN A 122 20.95 -4.71 -7.51
C GLN A 122 20.82 -6.23 -7.61
N GLU A 123 20.82 -6.95 -6.50
CA GLU A 123 20.60 -8.38 -6.44
C GLU A 123 19.21 -8.74 -6.99
N ALA A 124 18.16 -8.04 -6.52
CA ALA A 124 16.81 -8.24 -7.03
C ALA A 124 16.70 -7.98 -8.54
N ILE A 125 17.37 -6.94 -9.06
CA ILE A 125 17.44 -6.64 -10.50
C ILE A 125 18.14 -7.76 -11.28
N ASN A 126 19.20 -8.34 -10.74
CA ASN A 126 19.94 -9.41 -11.41
C ASN A 126 19.11 -10.69 -11.59
N PHE A 127 18.19 -10.96 -10.66
CA PHE A 127 17.23 -12.08 -10.76
C PHE A 127 15.93 -11.70 -11.50
N ASP A 128 15.74 -10.42 -11.84
CA ASP A 128 14.50 -9.93 -12.41
C ASP A 128 14.37 -10.29 -13.89
N LYS A 129 13.56 -11.31 -14.17
CA LYS A 129 13.10 -11.63 -15.52
C LYS A 129 11.75 -10.99 -15.76
N ASP A 130 11.67 -10.21 -16.84
CA ASP A 130 10.44 -9.55 -17.34
C ASP A 130 9.73 -8.61 -16.35
N GLY A 131 10.40 -8.20 -15.26
CA GLY A 131 9.82 -7.32 -14.24
C GLY A 131 9.12 -8.04 -13.09
N LEU A 132 9.09 -9.38 -13.06
CA LEU A 132 8.33 -10.16 -12.07
C LEU A 132 8.85 -10.00 -10.64
N VAL A 133 10.17 -9.92 -10.45
CA VAL A 133 10.77 -9.78 -9.11
C VAL A 133 10.48 -8.39 -8.58
N ARG A 134 10.69 -7.36 -9.40
CA ARG A 134 10.33 -5.99 -9.03
C ARG A 134 8.83 -5.83 -8.79
N TYR A 135 7.99 -6.44 -9.61
CA TYR A 135 6.54 -6.39 -9.42
C TYR A 135 6.10 -7.05 -8.11
N LYS A 136 6.65 -8.23 -7.77
CA LYS A 136 6.41 -8.92 -6.49
C LYS A 136 6.70 -8.02 -5.29
N HIS A 137 7.82 -7.30 -5.31
CA HIS A 137 8.30 -6.53 -4.16
C HIS A 137 7.83 -5.08 -4.11
N TRP A 138 7.75 -4.40 -5.25
CA TRP A 138 7.56 -2.94 -5.30
C TRP A 138 6.18 -2.51 -5.79
N SER A 139 5.36 -3.41 -6.35
CA SER A 139 3.98 -3.05 -6.65
C SER A 139 3.26 -2.60 -5.37
N GLY A 140 2.49 -1.52 -5.47
CA GLY A 140 1.80 -0.90 -4.34
C GLY A 140 2.70 -0.18 -3.32
N THR A 141 3.99 -0.01 -3.63
CA THR A 141 4.92 0.84 -2.86
C THR A 141 5.22 2.13 -3.64
N SER A 142 5.94 3.07 -3.03
CA SER A 142 6.40 4.29 -3.71
C SER A 142 7.36 4.04 -4.87
N LEU A 143 7.90 2.82 -5.02
CA LEU A 143 8.80 2.45 -6.12
C LEU A 143 8.09 1.70 -7.26
N GLU A 144 6.76 1.60 -7.23
CA GLU A 144 5.99 0.86 -8.25
C GLU A 144 6.26 1.37 -9.68
N GLU A 145 6.47 2.68 -9.86
CA GLU A 145 6.76 3.29 -11.16
C GLU A 145 8.08 2.80 -11.80
N MET A 146 8.99 2.21 -11.01
CA MET A 146 10.26 1.66 -11.47
C MET A 146 10.14 0.23 -12.03
N VAL A 147 8.95 -0.37 -11.97
CA VAL A 147 8.68 -1.72 -12.48
C VAL A 147 8.52 -1.64 -14.02
N PRO A 148 9.31 -2.37 -14.81
CA PRO A 148 9.19 -2.38 -16.25
C PRO A 148 7.92 -3.12 -16.66
N ASN A 149 7.34 -2.75 -17.80
CA ASN A 149 6.11 -3.38 -18.32
C ASN A 149 4.96 -3.41 -17.31
N LEU A 150 4.93 -2.47 -16.35
CA LEU A 150 3.96 -2.46 -15.24
C LEU A 150 2.51 -2.61 -15.73
N GLY A 151 2.13 -1.90 -16.80
CA GLY A 151 0.77 -2.01 -17.34
C GLY A 151 0.40 -3.44 -17.74
N TYR A 152 1.31 -4.15 -18.42
CA TYR A 152 1.11 -5.55 -18.78
C TYR A 152 1.03 -6.45 -17.54
N LEU A 153 1.95 -6.28 -16.58
CA LEU A 153 1.94 -7.06 -15.34
C LEU A 153 0.66 -6.84 -14.52
N LYS A 154 0.18 -5.59 -14.41
CA LYS A 154 -1.11 -5.29 -13.76
C LYS A 154 -2.26 -5.99 -14.47
N THR A 155 -2.30 -6.03 -15.81
CA THR A 155 -3.35 -6.76 -16.53
C THR A 155 -3.34 -8.27 -16.30
N GLN A 156 -2.18 -8.85 -15.95
CA GLN A 156 -2.05 -10.29 -15.69
C GLN A 156 -2.32 -10.66 -14.24
N PHE A 157 -1.91 -9.81 -13.30
CA PHE A 157 -1.86 -10.14 -11.88
C PHE A 157 -2.85 -9.34 -11.02
N GLU A 158 -3.54 -8.34 -11.57
CA GLU A 158 -4.51 -7.53 -10.83
C GLU A 158 -5.91 -7.67 -11.39
N ILE A 159 -6.87 -7.75 -10.47
CA ILE A 159 -8.29 -7.61 -10.75
C ILE A 159 -8.78 -6.44 -9.90
N SER A 160 -9.22 -5.38 -10.56
CA SER A 160 -9.77 -4.19 -9.91
C SER A 160 -11.26 -4.07 -10.17
N GLN A 161 -12.02 -3.81 -9.11
CA GLN A 161 -13.45 -3.53 -9.21
C GLN A 161 -13.80 -2.29 -8.39
N ARG A 162 -14.62 -1.44 -8.99
CA ARG A 162 -15.21 -0.27 -8.34
C ARG A 162 -16.64 -0.60 -7.95
N PHE A 163 -16.99 -0.26 -6.71
CA PHE A 163 -18.32 -0.43 -6.14
C PHE A 163 -18.85 0.90 -5.63
#